data_AF-A0A536HQ58-F1
#
_entry.id   AF-A0A536HQ58-F1
#
_cell.length_a   1.000
_cell.length_b   1.000
_cell.length_c   1.000
_cell.angle_alpha   90.00
_cell.angle_beta   90.00
_cell.angle_gamma   90.00
#
_symmetry.space_group_name_H-M   'P 1'
#
loop_
_entity.id
_entity.type
_entity.pdbx_description
1 polymer ?
#
loop_
_entity_poly.entity_id
_entity_poly.type
_entity_poly.pdbx_seq_one_letter_code
_entity_poly.pdbx_strand_id
1 'polypeptide(L)' 'VSKVSLGEADAGVVYVTDVKAGGSKVQGVGIPDAQNVVARYPIALLTESKNGSAGKAFIEFVLSPQGQGILQRYGFLSP' A
#
# COMPACT_ATOMS: atom_id res chain seq x y z
N VAL A 1 -1.52 -5.76 11.62
CA VAL A 1 -2.76 -6.56 11.79
C VAL A 1 -2.54 -7.83 12.60
N SER A 2 -1.42 -8.54 12.42
CA SER A 2 -1.19 -9.88 12.99
C SER A 2 -1.48 -9.99 14.50
N LYS A 3 -0.96 -9.07 15.33
CA LYS A 3 -1.21 -9.06 16.78
C LYS A 3 -2.69 -8.88 17.14
N VAL A 4 -3.38 -7.95 16.47
CA VAL A 4 -4.82 -7.73 16.66
C VAL A 4 -5.62 -8.96 16.21
N SER A 5 -5.29 -9.54 15.05
CA SER A 5 -5.97 -10.75 14.57
C SER A 5 -5.72 -11.99 15.42
N LEU A 6 -4.64 -12.01 16.21
CA LEU A 6 -4.31 -13.07 17.17
C LEU A 6 -4.88 -12.81 18.57
N GLY A 7 -5.55 -11.67 18.79
CA GLY A 7 -6.07 -11.28 20.11
C GLY A 7 -4.99 -10.84 21.10
N GLU A 8 -3.77 -10.56 20.63
CA GLU A 8 -2.64 -10.12 21.46
C GLU A 8 -2.65 -8.60 21.71
N ALA A 9 -3.50 -7.86 21.00
CA ALA A 9 -3.71 -6.42 21.16
C ALA A 9 -5.14 -6.04 20.79
N ASP A 10 -5.72 -5.08 21.51
CA ASP A 10 -7.08 -4.60 21.23
C ASP A 10 -7.17 -3.77 19.95
N ALA A 11 -6.13 -2.99 19.63
CA ALA A 11 -6.08 -2.12 18.46
C ALA A 11 -4.64 -1.85 18.00
N GLY A 12 -4.49 -1.36 16.76
CA GLY A 12 -3.23 -0.88 16.23
C GLY A 12 -3.43 0.08 15.06
N VAL A 13 -2.53 1.05 14.92
CA VAL A 13 -2.50 1.97 13.76
C VAL A 13 -1.85 1.26 12.58
N VAL A 14 -2.58 1.14 11.49
CA VAL A 14 -2.18 0.40 10.28
C VAL A 14 -2.67 1.13 9.03
N TYR A 15 -2.24 0.68 7.84
CA TYR A 15 -2.75 1.22 6.58
C TYR A 15 -4.09 0.56 6.19
N VAL A 16 -4.87 1.25 5.35
CA VAL A 16 -6.13 0.69 4.80
C VAL A 16 -5.89 -0.61 4.04
N THR A 17 -4.75 -0.73 3.35
CA THR A 17 -4.32 -1.95 2.65
C THR A 17 -4.21 -3.14 3.60
N ASP A 18 -3.77 -2.91 4.84
CA ASP A 18 -3.62 -3.95 5.84
C ASP A 18 -4.98 -4.47 6.33
N VAL A 19 -5.95 -3.56 6.53
CA VAL A 19 -7.33 -3.93 6.89
C VAL A 19 -7.97 -4.74 5.75
N LYS A 20 -7.81 -4.30 4.49
CA LYS A 20 -8.30 -5.05 3.33
C LYS A 20 -7.70 -6.44 3.25
N ALA A 21 -6.38 -6.58 3.47
CA ALA A 21 -5.70 -7.87 3.46
C ALA A 21 -6.12 -8.77 4.63
N GLY A 22 -6.44 -8.19 5.78
CA GLY A 22 -6.96 -8.90 6.96
C GLY A 22 -8.37 -9.48 6.75
N GLY A 23 -9.12 -8.98 5.78
CA GLY A 23 -10.47 -9.45 5.47
C GLY A 23 -11.39 -9.39 6.70
N SER A 24 -12.13 -10.46 6.95
CA SER A 24 -13.05 -10.55 8.10
C SER A 24 -12.37 -10.74 9.47
N LYS A 25 -11.04 -10.90 9.52
CA LYS A 25 -10.32 -11.16 10.78
C LYS A 25 -10.11 -9.91 11.62
N VAL A 26 -10.29 -8.73 11.04
CA VAL A 26 -10.15 -7.44 11.72
C VAL A 26 -11.20 -6.46 11.22
N GLN A 27 -11.47 -5.45 12.03
CA GLN A 27 -12.30 -4.31 11.66
C GLN A 27 -11.41 -3.07 11.55
N GLY A 28 -11.71 -2.20 10.60
CA GLY A 28 -11.04 -0.92 10.43
C GLY A 28 -11.89 0.24 10.94
N VAL A 29 -11.26 1.18 11.62
CA VAL A 29 -11.85 2.48 11.97
C VAL A 29 -11.03 3.56 11.26
N GLY A 30 -11.70 4.43 10.51
CA GLY A 30 -11.04 5.52 9.81
C GLY A 30 -10.50 6.57 10.79
N ILE A 31 -9.24 6.97 10.61
CA ILE A 31 -8.65 8.11 11.33
C ILE A 31 -9.01 9.39 10.55
N PRO A 32 -9.61 10.42 11.19
CA PRO A 32 -9.94 11.67 10.52
C PRO A 32 -8.72 12.31 9.86
N ASP A 33 -8.90 12.91 8.66
CA ASP A 33 -7.79 13.46 7.87
C ASP A 33 -6.96 14.50 8.63
N ALA A 34 -7.59 15.33 9.48
CA ALA A 34 -6.90 16.32 10.31
C ALA A 34 -5.98 15.70 11.38
N GLN A 35 -6.14 14.42 11.68
CA GLN A 35 -5.37 13.65 12.65
C GLN A 35 -4.50 12.58 11.97
N ASN A 36 -4.51 12.54 10.63
CA ASN A 36 -3.88 11.50 9.84
C ASN A 36 -2.73 12.05 9.00
N VAL A 37 -1.81 11.18 8.62
CA VAL A 37 -0.75 11.48 7.66
C VAL A 37 -0.94 10.55 6.47
N VAL A 38 -1.17 11.15 5.29
CA VAL A 38 -1.32 10.38 4.06
C VAL A 38 0.05 9.85 3.62
N ALA A 39 0.19 8.53 3.61
CA ALA A 39 1.40 7.86 3.17
C ALA A 39 1.63 8.04 1.67
N ARG A 40 2.86 8.37 1.29
CA ARG A 40 3.32 8.44 -0.11
C ARG A 40 4.32 7.33 -0.39
N TYR A 41 4.11 6.60 -1.49
CA TYR A 41 4.94 5.46 -1.88
C TYR A 41 5.66 5.75 -3.21
N PRO A 42 6.81 6.44 -3.18
CA PRO A 42 7.57 6.71 -4.39
C PRO A 42 8.18 5.44 -4.97
N ILE A 43 8.31 5.39 -6.29
CA ILE A 43 9.07 4.37 -7.02
C ILE A 43 10.14 5.07 -7.86
N ALA A 44 11.36 4.55 -7.82
CA ALA A 44 12.49 5.13 -8.53
C ALA A 44 13.44 4.05 -9.07
N LEU A 45 14.10 4.37 -10.18
CA LEU A 45 15.17 3.54 -10.74
C LEU A 45 16.48 3.85 -10.02
N LEU A 46 17.19 2.82 -9.55
CA LEU A 46 18.54 3.01 -9.01
C LEU A 46 19.50 3.47 -10.11
N THR A 47 20.31 4.48 -9.81
CA THR A 47 21.29 5.06 -10.74
C THR A 47 22.33 4.04 -11.21
N GLU A 48 22.69 3.09 -10.36
CA GLU A 48 23.66 2.02 -10.66
C GLU A 48 23.01 0.70 -11.10
N SER A 49 21.73 0.74 -11.50
CA SER A 49 21.03 -0.48 -11.95
C SER A 49 21.75 -1.09 -13.15
N LYS A 50 22.15 -2.37 -13.00
CA LYS A 50 22.72 -3.17 -14.10
C LYS A 50 21.69 -3.50 -15.19
N ASN A 51 20.41 -3.26 -14.94
CA ASN A 51 19.33 -3.46 -15.89
C ASN A 51 18.35 -2.28 -15.87
N GLY A 52 18.82 -1.12 -16.33
CA GLY A 52 18.05 0.13 -16.36
C GLY A 52 16.81 0.05 -17.25
N SER A 53 16.87 -0.65 -18.38
CA SER A 53 15.73 -0.78 -19.30
C SER A 53 14.57 -1.55 -18.69
N ALA A 54 14.84 -2.71 -18.07
CA ALA A 54 13.79 -3.47 -17.38
C ALA A 54 13.20 -2.71 -16.18
N GLY A 55 14.05 -2.01 -15.42
CA GLY A 55 13.59 -1.18 -14.31
C GLY A 55 12.68 -0.04 -14.77
N LYS A 56 13.02 0.63 -15.88
CA LYS A 56 12.15 1.66 -16.49
C LYS A 56 10.83 1.08 -16.96
N ALA A 57 10.84 -0.06 -17.65
CA ALA A 57 9.64 -0.75 -18.11
C ALA A 57 8.72 -1.16 -16.93
N PHE A 58 9.31 -1.58 -15.82
CA PHE A 58 8.54 -1.90 -14.61
C PHE A 58 7.88 -0.65 -14.00
N ILE A 59 8.58 0.47 -13.91
CA ILE A 59 8.01 1.73 -13.42
C ILE A 59 6.86 2.18 -14.33
N GLU A 60 7.05 2.14 -15.64
CA GLU A 60 6.00 2.46 -16.63
C GLU A 60 4.78 1.54 -16.47
N PHE A 61 5.01 0.24 -16.24
CA PHE A 61 3.92 -0.70 -15.96
C PHE A 61 3.17 -0.36 -14.67
N VAL A 62 3.87 -0.09 -13.57
CA VAL A 62 3.25 0.28 -12.28
C VAL A 62 2.41 1.55 -12.43
N LEU A 63 2.87 2.54 -13.20
CA LEU A 63 2.16 3.80 -13.46
C LEU A 63 1.07 3.70 -14.54
N SER A 64 1.01 2.60 -15.30
CA SER A 64 -0.01 2.39 -16.32
C SER A 64 -1.41 2.21 -15.72
N PRO A 65 -2.49 2.37 -16.51
CA PRO A 65 -3.86 2.09 -16.05
C PRO A 65 -4.03 0.68 -15.48
N GLN A 66 -3.34 -0.31 -16.06
CA GLN A 66 -3.37 -1.69 -15.57
C GLN A 66 -2.71 -1.81 -14.20
N GLY A 67 -1.51 -1.24 -14.03
CA GLY A 67 -0.78 -1.25 -12.76
C GLY A 67 -1.55 -0.53 -11.65
N GLN A 68 -2.10 0.64 -11.97
CA GLN A 68 -2.94 1.41 -11.04
C GLN A 68 -4.22 0.68 -10.67
N GLY A 69 -4.88 -0.01 -11.62
CA GLY A 69 -6.04 -0.84 -11.32
C GLY A 69 -5.73 -1.98 -10.35
N ILE A 70 -4.56 -2.61 -10.46
CA ILE A 70 -4.10 -3.61 -9.49
C ILE A 70 -3.91 -2.98 -8.11
N LEU A 71 -3.20 -1.86 -8.03
CA LEU A 71 -2.94 -1.16 -6.77
C LEU A 71 -4.23 -0.70 -6.06
N GLN A 72 -5.17 -0.12 -6.79
CA GLN A 72 -6.46 0.31 -6.26
C GLN A 72 -7.28 -0.86 -5.70
N ARG A 73 -7.26 -2.03 -6.37
CA ARG A 73 -7.93 -3.24 -5.88
C ARG A 73 -7.44 -3.63 -4.47
N TYR A 74 -6.15 -3.43 -4.19
CA TYR A 74 -5.55 -3.68 -2.88
C TYR A 74 -5.66 -2.49 -1.91
N GLY A 75 -6.22 -1.35 -2.33
CA GLY A 75 -6.47 -0.20 -1.47
C GLY A 75 -5.39 0.87 -1.45
N PHE A 76 -4.43 0.80 -2.38
CA PHE A 76 -3.53 1.93 -2.63
C PHE A 76 -4.28 3.03 -3.38
N LEU A 77 -3.90 4.28 -3.11
CA LEU A 77 -4.35 5.44 -3.86
C LEU A 77 -3.51 5.59 -5.14
N SER A 78 -4.06 6.26 -6.15
CA SER A 78 -3.29 6.63 -7.33
C SER A 78 -2.25 7.70 -6.97
N PRO A 79 -1.12 7.76 -7.67
CA PRO A 79 -0.10 8.81 -7.53
C PRO A 79 -0.66 10.22 -7.66
#